data_AF-A0A2K1EHC6-F1
#
_entry.id   AF-A0A2K1EHC6-F1
#
_cell.length_a   1.000
_cell.length_b   1.000
_cell.length_c   1.000
_cell.angle_alpha   90.00
_cell.angle_beta   90.00
_cell.angle_gamma   90.00
#
_symmetry.space_group_name_H-M   'P 1'
#
loop_
_entity.id
_entity.type
_entity.pdbx_description
1 polymer ?
#
loop_
_entity_poly.entity_id
_entity_poly.type
_entity_poly.pdbx_seq_one_letter_code
_entity_poly.pdbx_strand_id
1 'polypeptide(L)'
;MDYKKLTDDLRAAHNAALVATDRIEDNGTANMDKVFLTLSRARETKVLEAIKEAGLYCRGKRRWIGEGYMLSVSKGQANQRDKAVTVFVDVMVSRGYDAIAYRQMD
;
A
#
# COMPACT_ATOMS: atom_id res chain seq x y z
N MET A 1 -5.93 14.13 -12.24
CA MET A 1 -6.03 12.95 -11.34
C MET A 1 -7.39 12.96 -10.68
N ASP A 2 -8.09 11.83 -10.70
CA ASP A 2 -9.35 11.66 -9.98
C ASP A 2 -9.04 11.07 -8.59
N TYR A 3 -9.27 11.88 -7.54
CA TYR A 3 -8.98 11.48 -6.17
C TYR A 3 -10.05 10.54 -5.60
N LYS A 4 -11.30 10.62 -6.08
CA LYS A 4 -12.35 9.70 -5.63
C LYS A 4 -12.06 8.30 -6.15
N LYS A 5 -11.71 8.19 -7.43
CA LYS A 5 -11.25 6.94 -8.01
C LYS A 5 -10.03 6.38 -7.27
N LEU A 6 -9.04 7.23 -6.95
CA LEU A 6 -7.88 6.81 -6.14
C LEU A 6 -8.32 6.25 -4.78
N THR A 7 -9.19 6.93 -4.05
CA THR A 7 -9.68 6.46 -2.75
C THR A 7 -10.37 5.10 -2.86
N ASP A 8 -11.25 4.93 -3.86
CA ASP A 8 -11.98 3.68 -4.07
C ASP A 8 -11.05 2.54 -4.49
N ASP A 9 -10.04 2.83 -5.30
CA ASP A 9 -9.02 1.87 -5.73
C ASP A 9 -8.11 1.44 -4.58
N LEU A 10 -7.65 2.39 -3.75
CA LEU A 10 -6.90 2.12 -2.53
C LEU A 10 -7.71 1.28 -1.53
N ARG A 11 -9.00 1.61 -1.35
CA ARG A 11 -9.90 0.88 -0.44
C ARG A 11 -10.10 -0.56 -0.91
N ALA A 12 -10.28 -0.77 -2.21
CA ALA A 12 -10.44 -2.10 -2.76
C ALA A 12 -9.15 -2.93 -2.64
N ALA A 13 -7.98 -2.34 -2.89
CA ALA A 13 -6.69 -2.99 -2.68
C ALA A 13 -6.47 -3.35 -1.20
N HIS A 14 -6.83 -2.45 -0.27
CA HIS A 14 -6.74 -2.70 1.16
C HIS A 14 -7.66 -3.85 1.59
N ASN A 15 -8.92 -3.86 1.13
CA ASN A 15 -9.86 -4.94 1.43
C ASN A 15 -9.38 -6.29 0.86
N ALA A 16 -8.83 -6.31 -0.36
CA ALA A 16 -8.27 -7.52 -0.95
C ALA A 16 -7.08 -8.05 -0.14
N ALA A 17 -6.20 -7.16 0.33
CA ALA A 17 -5.09 -7.53 1.20
C ALA A 17 -5.59 -8.12 2.52
N LEU A 18 -6.58 -7.49 3.18
CA LEU A 18 -7.17 -7.99 4.42
C LEU A 18 -7.77 -9.40 4.25
N VAL A 19 -8.58 -9.61 3.21
CA VAL A 19 -9.18 -10.91 2.90
C VAL A 19 -8.11 -11.97 2.62
N ALA A 20 -7.03 -11.61 1.91
CA ALA A 20 -5.94 -12.54 1.62
C ALA A 20 -5.12 -12.93 2.86
N THR A 21 -5.12 -12.09 3.91
CA THR A 21 -4.36 -12.35 5.14
C THR A 21 -5.17 -12.93 6.30
N ASP A 22 -6.49 -12.91 6.23
CA ASP A 22 -7.41 -13.28 7.33
C ASP A 22 -7.12 -14.66 7.96
N ARG A 23 -6.56 -15.59 7.17
CA ARG A 23 -6.29 -16.98 7.59
C ARG A 23 -4.81 -17.36 7.56
N ILE A 24 -3.92 -16.39 7.43
CA ILE A 24 -2.48 -16.66 7.41
C ILE A 24 -1.96 -16.59 8.84
N GLU A 25 -1.27 -17.64 9.28
CA GLU A 25 -0.53 -17.58 10.54
C GLU A 25 0.66 -16.62 10.41
N ASP A 26 0.78 -15.68 11.35
CA ASP A 26 1.85 -14.68 11.38
C ASP A 26 3.15 -15.29 11.92
N ASN A 27 3.75 -16.15 11.12
CA ASN A 27 5.00 -16.83 11.40
C ASN A 27 6.13 -16.25 10.54
N GLY A 28 7.37 -16.33 11.03
CA GLY A 28 8.57 -15.89 10.32
C GLY A 28 9.23 -14.65 10.95
N THR A 29 10.23 -14.12 10.25
CA THR A 29 10.99 -12.95 10.72
C THR A 29 10.19 -11.68 10.51
N ALA A 30 10.16 -10.81 11.53
CA ALA A 30 9.54 -9.50 11.41
C ALA A 30 10.12 -8.72 10.22
N ASN A 31 9.26 -8.01 9.51
CA ASN A 31 9.62 -7.23 8.32
C ASN A 31 8.96 -5.85 8.36
N MET A 32 9.56 -4.92 7.63
CA MET A 32 9.03 -3.56 7.45
C MET A 32 8.55 -3.32 6.03
N ASP A 33 7.97 -4.35 5.40
CA ASP A 33 7.50 -4.25 4.02
C ASP A 33 6.39 -3.21 3.88
N LYS A 34 6.44 -2.47 2.77
CA LYS A 34 5.50 -1.39 2.44
C LYS A 34 5.15 -1.43 0.97
N VAL A 35 4.08 -0.73 0.62
CA VAL A 35 3.78 -0.43 -0.79
C VAL A 35 4.36 0.93 -1.12
N PHE A 36 5.17 1.01 -2.18
CA PHE A 36 5.63 2.27 -2.76
C PHE A 36 4.75 2.63 -3.95
N LEU A 37 3.95 3.69 -3.82
CA LEU A 37 3.03 4.17 -4.86
C LEU A 37 3.56 5.46 -5.48
N THR A 38 3.77 5.46 -6.78
CA THR A 38 4.17 6.64 -7.55
C THR A 38 2.95 7.27 -8.21
N LEU A 39 2.80 8.59 -8.07
CA LEU A 39 1.70 9.34 -8.68
C LEU A 39 2.25 10.59 -9.37
N SER A 40 2.12 10.66 -10.70
CA SER A 40 2.55 11.83 -11.46
C SER A 40 1.60 13.01 -11.25
N ARG A 41 2.14 14.20 -10.96
CA ARG A 41 1.39 15.48 -10.92
C ARG A 41 0.19 15.47 -9.97
N ALA A 42 0.28 14.73 -8.86
CA ALA A 42 -0.74 14.68 -7.82
C ALA A 42 -0.50 15.73 -6.73
N ARG A 43 -1.58 16.31 -6.17
CA ARG A 43 -1.48 17.21 -5.02
C ARG A 43 -1.34 16.37 -3.76
N GLU A 44 -0.21 16.52 -3.06
CA GLU A 44 0.14 15.67 -1.91
C GLU A 44 -0.94 15.67 -0.82
N THR A 45 -1.50 16.82 -0.47
CA THR A 45 -2.56 16.91 0.55
C THR A 45 -3.77 16.03 0.20
N LYS A 46 -4.23 16.08 -1.04
CA LYS A 46 -5.36 15.27 -1.51
C LYS A 46 -5.05 13.78 -1.61
N VAL A 47 -3.80 13.43 -1.90
CA VAL A 47 -3.36 12.03 -1.89
C VAL A 47 -3.36 11.48 -0.46
N LEU A 48 -2.85 12.24 0.51
CA LEU A 48 -2.84 11.83 1.91
C LEU A 48 -4.26 11.72 2.48
N GLU A 49 -5.16 12.62 2.10
CA GLU A 49 -6.60 12.51 2.41
C GLU A 49 -7.20 11.21 1.85
N ALA A 50 -6.98 10.92 0.55
CA ALA A 50 -7.46 9.71 -0.08
C ALA A 50 -6.93 8.42 0.57
N ILE A 51 -5.64 8.39 0.92
CA ILE A 51 -5.00 7.27 1.64
C ILE A 51 -5.68 7.07 3.00
N LYS A 52 -5.89 8.14 3.75
CA LYS A 52 -6.55 8.09 5.05
C LYS A 52 -8.00 7.61 4.94
N GLU A 53 -8.75 8.09 3.96
CA GLU A 53 -10.13 7.67 3.66
C GLU A 53 -10.25 6.20 3.21
N ALA A 54 -9.18 5.63 2.68
CA ALA A 54 -9.07 4.21 2.36
C ALA A 54 -8.70 3.33 3.58
N GLY A 55 -8.50 3.94 4.75
CA GLY A 55 -8.12 3.25 5.99
C GLY A 55 -6.64 2.88 6.06
N LEU A 56 -5.81 3.50 5.23
CA LEU A 56 -4.37 3.25 5.14
C LEU A 56 -3.59 4.34 5.88
N TYR A 57 -2.32 4.04 6.16
CA TYR A 57 -1.40 5.02 6.74
C TYR A 57 -0.26 5.35 5.78
N CYS A 58 0.00 6.65 5.60
CA CYS A 58 1.18 7.18 4.95
C CYS A 58 1.63 8.45 5.68
N ARG A 59 2.93 8.58 5.92
CA ARG A 59 3.49 9.77 6.58
C ARG A 59 3.56 11.00 5.66
N GLY A 60 3.66 10.80 4.35
CA GLY A 60 3.96 11.86 3.39
C GLY A 60 4.69 11.34 2.17
N LYS A 61 4.93 12.22 1.20
CA LYS A 61 5.75 11.91 0.04
C LYS A 61 7.20 11.63 0.48
N ARG A 62 7.80 10.62 -0.12
CA ARG A 62 9.15 10.11 0.19
C ARG A 62 9.94 9.97 -1.11
N ARG A 63 11.24 10.19 -1.02
CA ARG A 63 12.19 9.87 -2.09
C ARG A 63 12.86 8.53 -1.79
N TRP A 64 12.70 7.58 -2.71
CA TRP A 64 13.38 6.28 -2.68
C TRP A 64 13.97 6.00 -4.07
N ILE A 65 13.35 5.12 -4.87
CA ILE A 65 13.67 4.91 -6.31
C ILE A 65 13.03 5.98 -7.23
N GLY A 66 12.26 6.89 -6.63
CA GLY A 66 11.56 7.99 -7.26
C GLY A 66 10.86 8.81 -6.18
N GLU A 67 9.99 9.74 -6.57
CA GLU A 67 9.10 10.42 -5.63
C GLU A 67 7.76 9.68 -5.54
N GLY A 68 7.42 9.19 -4.35
CA GLY A 68 6.19 8.42 -4.15
C GLY A 68 5.75 8.37 -2.71
N TYR A 69 4.80 7.49 -2.41
CA TYR A 69 4.16 7.34 -1.11
C TYR A 69 4.43 5.94 -0.57
N MET A 70 4.94 5.84 0.66
CA MET A 70 5.10 4.57 1.36
C MET A 70 3.85 4.29 2.20
N LEU A 71 3.09 3.27 1.81
CA LEU A 71 1.84 2.87 2.45
C LEU A 71 2.09 1.67 3.37
N SER A 72 1.59 1.77 4.60
CA SER A 72 1.45 0.63 5.49
C SER A 72 0.09 -0.02 5.26
N VAL A 73 0.08 -1.28 4.80
CA VAL A 73 -1.12 -1.99 4.34
C VAL A 73 -1.52 -3.20 5.20
N SER A 74 -0.67 -3.61 6.15
CA SER A 74 -0.91 -4.74 7.05
C SER A 74 -0.75 -4.32 8.51
N LYS A 75 -1.54 -4.96 9.38
CA LYS A 75 -1.38 -4.92 10.83
C LYS A 75 -0.48 -6.04 11.37
N GLY A 76 -0.37 -7.15 10.64
CA GLY A 76 0.52 -8.28 10.96
C GLY A 76 1.96 -8.03 10.52
N GLN A 77 2.84 -8.97 10.82
CA GLN A 77 4.27 -8.96 10.47
C GLN A 77 4.58 -10.09 9.46
N ALA A 78 5.86 -10.37 9.24
CA ALA A 78 6.38 -11.52 8.52
C ALA A 78 5.55 -11.92 7.28
N ASN A 79 5.02 -13.14 7.28
CA ASN A 79 4.24 -13.71 6.18
C ASN A 79 2.93 -12.94 5.93
N GLN A 80 2.25 -12.48 6.98
CA GLN A 80 1.01 -11.70 6.80
C GLN A 80 1.30 -10.38 6.08
N ARG A 81 2.35 -9.68 6.48
CA ARG A 81 2.74 -8.42 5.85
C ARG A 81 3.25 -8.63 4.44
N ASP A 82 4.06 -9.67 4.22
CA ASP A 82 4.55 -10.01 2.89
C ASP A 82 3.38 -10.21 1.92
N LYS A 83 2.41 -11.05 2.31
CA LYS A 83 1.23 -11.34 1.49
C LYS A 83 0.36 -10.12 1.26
N ALA A 84 0.10 -9.33 2.31
CA ALA A 84 -0.70 -8.11 2.19
C ALA A 84 -0.09 -7.13 1.18
N VAL A 85 1.22 -6.89 1.25
CA VAL A 85 1.93 -5.99 0.33
C VAL A 85 1.86 -6.53 -1.10
N THR A 86 2.08 -7.83 -1.30
CA THR A 86 1.98 -8.46 -2.63
C THR A 86 0.60 -8.26 -3.24
N VAL A 87 -0.46 -8.65 -2.53
CA VAL A 87 -1.84 -8.56 -3.03
C VAL A 87 -2.25 -7.10 -3.28
N PHE A 88 -1.84 -6.19 -2.40
CA PHE A 88 -2.13 -4.77 -2.58
C PHE A 88 -1.49 -4.22 -3.86
N VAL A 89 -0.21 -4.54 -4.11
CA VAL A 89 0.50 -4.13 -5.32
C VAL A 89 -0.18 -4.68 -6.56
N ASP A 90 -0.53 -5.97 -6.58
CA ASP A 90 -1.19 -6.61 -7.72
C ASP A 90 -2.51 -5.91 -8.08
N VAL A 91 -3.32 -5.57 -7.08
CA VAL A 91 -4.59 -4.85 -7.30
C VAL A 91 -4.34 -3.44 -7.83
N MET A 92 -3.35 -2.71 -7.31
CA MET A 92 -3.04 -1.36 -7.78
C MET A 92 -2.49 -1.37 -9.22
N VAL A 93 -1.58 -2.29 -9.54
CA VAL A 93 -1.01 -2.45 -10.88
C VAL A 93 -2.08 -2.85 -11.89
N SER A 94 -2.99 -3.78 -11.56
CA SER A 94 -4.09 -4.17 -12.45
C SER A 94 -5.08 -3.02 -12.72
N ARG A 95 -5.14 -2.02 -11.84
CA ARG A 95 -5.92 -0.78 -12.03
C ARG A 95 -5.16 0.34 -12.76
N GLY A 96 -3.92 0.07 -13.17
CA GLY A 96 -3.10 0.98 -13.96
C GLY A 96 -2.26 1.97 -13.13
N TYR A 97 -2.03 1.69 -11.85
CA TYR A 97 -1.14 2.48 -11.01
C TYR A 97 0.29 1.93 -11.03
N ASP A 98 1.26 2.84 -10.89
CA ASP A 98 2.66 2.47 -10.66
C ASP A 98 2.88 2.22 -9.17
N ALA A 99 2.81 0.94 -8.77
CA ALA A 99 2.97 0.49 -7.40
C ALA A 99 3.99 -0.65 -7.34
N ILE A 100 4.89 -0.60 -6.35
CA ILE A 100 5.98 -1.57 -6.17
C ILE A 100 6.03 -1.99 -4.70
N ALA A 101 6.35 -3.26 -4.45
CA ALA A 101 6.61 -3.75 -3.11
C ALA A 101 7.99 -3.29 -2.63
N TYR A 102 8.03 -2.52 -1.54
CA TYR A 102 9.24 -2.25 -0.78
C TYR A 102 9.44 -3.38 0.23
N ARG A 103 10.54 -4.11 0.11
CA ARG A 103 10.89 -5.22 1.00
C ARG A 103 12.02 -4.83 1.93
N GLN A 104 11.82 -5.02 3.22
CA GLN A 104 12.85 -4.74 4.22
C GLN A 104 12.73 -5.73 5.37
N MET A 105 13.81 -6.48 5.59
CA MET A 105 13.98 -7.28 6.80
C MET A 105 14.38 -6.35 7.95
N ASP A 106 13.85 -6.62 9.14
CA ASP A 106 14.29 -5.99 10.39
C ASP A 106 15.52 -6.74 10.95
#